data_AF-A0A366DVK6-F1
#
_entry.id   AF-A0A366DVK6-F1
#
_cell.length_a   1.000
_cell.length_b   1.000
_cell.length_c   1.000
_cell.angle_alpha   90.00
_cell.angle_beta   90.00
_cell.angle_gamma   90.00
#
_symmetry.space_group_name_H-M   'P 1'
#
loop_
_entity.id
_entity.type
_entity.pdbx_description
1 polymer ?
#
loop_
_entity_poly.entity_id
_entity_poly.type
_entity_poly.pdbx_seq_one_letter_code
_entity_poly.pdbx_strand_id
1 'polypeptide(L)'
;MTLSARGLDETEHQLTRKGREMTVRVHEFHAGRDSGTLLVFGEIADGCLVRIHSRCLYGDALASDDCDCGPELDLAMDQIQNEGAGVLLYLEQEGRGAGLTAKARGLRASELTGDDTFTSYAQLGLPADSRDYGPGVTQLVQLGLTRIRLLTNNPEKAEAVRAAGIHVVVLPLATRARSARARSYLDAKRQHRKHWFAADAGPWAPTLASPESTLVMPVLPDDSGWSEPAEEPRKRRRLR
;
A
#
# COMPACT_ATOMS: atom_id res chain seq x y z
N MET A 1 16.20 -23.76 4.64
CA MET A 1 15.43 -24.40 3.55
C MET A 1 14.88 -23.29 2.67
N THR A 2 15.56 -23.03 1.56
CA THR A 2 15.26 -21.98 0.60
C THR A 2 14.10 -22.47 -0.27
N LEU A 3 12.94 -21.83 -0.20
CA LEU A 3 11.91 -22.02 -1.23
C LEU A 3 12.48 -21.43 -2.52
N SER A 4 13.11 -22.30 -3.31
CA SER A 4 13.31 -22.09 -4.74
C SER A 4 11.92 -21.97 -5.36
N ALA A 5 11.76 -21.13 -6.39
CA ALA A 5 10.55 -20.96 -7.21
C ALA A 5 9.82 -22.25 -7.66
N ARG A 6 10.41 -23.44 -7.43
CA ARG A 6 9.89 -24.79 -7.65
C ARG A 6 8.49 -25.11 -7.10
N GLY A 7 7.88 -24.28 -6.27
CA GLY A 7 6.49 -24.49 -5.78
C GLY A 7 5.44 -23.63 -6.49
N LEU A 8 5.83 -22.56 -7.18
CA LEU A 8 4.88 -21.68 -7.85
C LEU A 8 4.30 -22.33 -9.11
N ASP A 9 5.12 -23.11 -9.83
CA ASP A 9 4.75 -23.76 -11.09
C ASP A 9 3.60 -24.77 -10.91
N GLU A 10 3.46 -25.38 -9.72
CA GLU A 10 2.37 -26.33 -9.41
C GLU A 10 0.99 -25.66 -9.38
N THR A 11 0.96 -24.34 -9.23
CA THR A 11 -0.27 -23.53 -9.12
C THR A 11 -0.56 -22.72 -10.38
N GLU A 12 0.24 -22.89 -11.43
CA GLU A 12 0.09 -22.14 -12.67
C GLU A 12 -1.25 -22.45 -13.36
N HIS A 13 -2.01 -21.41 -13.68
CA HIS A 13 -3.25 -21.52 -14.45
C HIS A 13 -3.58 -20.20 -15.17
N GLN A 14 -4.62 -20.23 -16.01
CA GLN A 14 -5.15 -19.02 -16.65
C GLN A 14 -6.22 -18.36 -15.79
N LEU A 15 -6.13 -17.05 -15.63
CA LEU A 15 -7.13 -16.20 -15.00
C LEU A 15 -7.66 -15.19 -16.03
N THR A 16 -8.98 -15.18 -16.24
CA THR A 16 -9.63 -14.19 -17.09
C THR A 16 -10.14 -13.02 -16.26
N ARG A 17 -9.59 -11.83 -16.49
CA ARG A 17 -10.06 -10.59 -15.85
C ARG A 17 -10.39 -9.55 -16.91
N LYS A 18 -11.57 -8.94 -16.80
CA LYS A 18 -12.04 -7.90 -17.74
C LYS A 18 -11.86 -8.30 -19.22
N GLY A 19 -12.11 -9.58 -19.53
CA GLY A 19 -12.04 -10.12 -20.89
C GLY A 19 -10.64 -10.39 -21.45
N ARG A 20 -9.56 -10.30 -20.65
CA ARG A 20 -8.22 -10.73 -21.09
C ARG A 20 -7.68 -11.81 -20.16
N GLU A 21 -7.07 -12.81 -20.75
CA GLU A 21 -6.42 -13.92 -20.04
C GLU A 21 -5.02 -13.53 -19.56
N MET A 22 -4.64 -14.10 -18.43
CA MET A 22 -3.31 -13.95 -17.84
C MET A 22 -2.91 -15.26 -17.16
N THR A 23 -1.68 -15.69 -17.38
CA THR A 23 -1.09 -16.73 -16.55
C THR A 23 -0.88 -16.19 -15.15
N VAL A 24 -1.29 -16.96 -14.14
CA VAL A 24 -1.08 -16.62 -12.73
C VAL A 24 -0.53 -17.84 -11.98
N ARG A 25 0.41 -17.58 -11.06
CA ARG A 25 0.93 -18.52 -10.08
C ARG A 25 0.63 -17.99 -8.69
N VAL A 26 0.24 -18.85 -7.76
CA VAL A 26 -0.29 -18.48 -6.45
C VAL A 26 0.47 -19.21 -5.35
N HIS A 27 0.90 -18.48 -4.32
CA HIS A 27 1.51 -19.07 -3.14
C HIS A 27 0.92 -18.45 -1.87
N GLU A 28 0.38 -19.30 -1.01
CA GLU A 28 -0.07 -18.89 0.33
C GLU A 28 1.08 -19.01 1.33
N PHE A 29 1.16 -18.06 2.25
CA PHE A 29 2.16 -18.07 3.31
C PHE A 29 1.56 -17.70 4.66
N HIS A 30 2.16 -18.24 5.71
CA HIS A 30 1.83 -17.97 7.11
C HIS A 30 3.10 -17.70 7.92
N ALA A 31 3.08 -16.67 8.75
CA ALA A 31 4.18 -16.26 9.61
C ALA A 31 3.62 -15.77 10.97
N GLY A 32 3.49 -16.69 11.92
CA GLY A 32 2.90 -16.38 13.22
C GLY A 32 1.43 -15.98 13.08
N ARG A 33 1.11 -14.72 13.41
CA ARG A 33 -0.26 -14.18 13.28
C ARG A 33 -0.56 -13.57 11.91
N ASP A 34 0.47 -13.39 11.09
CA ASP A 34 0.37 -12.77 9.79
C ASP A 34 0.30 -13.84 8.70
N SER A 35 -0.49 -13.59 7.67
CA SER A 35 -0.62 -14.48 6.52
C SER A 35 -0.97 -13.67 5.27
N GLY A 36 -0.86 -14.32 4.12
CA GLY A 36 -1.25 -13.71 2.86
C GLY A 36 -1.05 -14.63 1.70
N THR A 37 -1.29 -14.06 0.52
CA THR A 37 -1.17 -14.73 -0.76
C THR A 37 -0.28 -13.89 -1.66
N LEU A 38 0.73 -14.53 -2.23
CA LEU A 38 1.56 -14.02 -3.31
C LEU A 38 0.96 -14.49 -4.63
N LEU A 39 0.56 -13.55 -5.49
CA LEU A 39 0.10 -13.84 -6.84
C LEU A 39 1.10 -13.26 -7.82
N VAL A 40 1.69 -14.12 -8.66
CA VAL A 40 2.61 -13.75 -9.72
C VAL A 40 1.89 -13.89 -11.04
N PHE A 41 1.75 -12.77 -11.75
CA PHE A 41 1.12 -12.69 -13.06
C PHE A 41 2.18 -12.65 -14.14
N GLY A 42 2.01 -13.47 -15.18
CA GLY A 42 2.94 -13.57 -16.30
C GLY A 42 4.37 -13.89 -15.88
N GLU A 43 5.30 -13.65 -16.79
CA GLU A 43 6.74 -13.83 -16.57
C GLU A 43 7.35 -12.56 -15.97
N ILE A 44 7.68 -12.60 -14.68
CA ILE A 44 8.26 -11.47 -13.96
C ILE A 44 9.77 -11.36 -14.18
N ALA A 45 10.26 -10.13 -14.20
CA ALA A 45 11.67 -9.80 -14.26
C ALA A 45 11.99 -8.66 -13.29
N ASP A 46 13.28 -8.39 -13.08
CA ASP A 46 13.72 -7.26 -12.26
C ASP A 46 13.12 -5.94 -12.76
N GLY A 47 12.58 -5.16 -11.82
CA GLY A 47 11.85 -3.92 -12.11
C GLY A 47 10.38 -4.11 -12.48
N CYS A 48 9.80 -5.31 -12.32
CA CYS A 48 8.37 -5.53 -12.51
C CYS A 48 7.49 -4.69 -11.57
N LEU A 49 6.20 -4.57 -11.92
CA LEU A 49 5.21 -3.96 -11.04
C LEU A 49 4.93 -4.86 -9.84
N VAL A 50 4.86 -4.24 -8.67
CA VAL A 50 4.46 -4.89 -7.42
C VAL A 50 3.39 -4.06 -6.73
N ARG A 51 2.32 -4.71 -6.27
CA ARG A 51 1.32 -4.14 -5.37
C ARG A 51 1.31 -4.93 -4.07
N ILE A 52 1.57 -4.24 -2.96
CA ILE A 52 1.33 -4.79 -1.62
C ILE A 52 -0.04 -4.29 -1.18
N HIS A 53 -1.01 -5.18 -1.05
CA HIS A 53 -2.39 -4.87 -0.68
C HIS A 53 -2.70 -5.42 0.70
N SER A 54 -3.23 -4.60 1.60
CA SER A 54 -3.77 -5.08 2.88
C SER A 54 -5.25 -5.32 2.67
N ARG A 55 -5.73 -6.54 2.93
CA ARG A 55 -7.12 -6.94 2.78
C ARG A 55 -8.09 -5.92 3.35
N CYS A 56 -9.13 -5.62 2.57
CA CYS A 56 -10.25 -4.81 2.99
C CYS A 56 -11.53 -5.44 2.43
N LEU A 57 -12.19 -6.34 3.18
CA LEU A 57 -13.38 -7.05 2.73
C LEU A 57 -14.46 -6.11 2.18
N TYR A 58 -14.69 -5.00 2.87
CA TYR A 58 -15.69 -4.02 2.46
C TYR A 58 -15.35 -3.35 1.12
N GLY A 59 -14.09 -3.03 0.87
CA GLY A 59 -13.65 -2.40 -0.38
C GLY A 59 -13.51 -3.42 -1.51
N ASP A 60 -12.81 -4.51 -1.22
CA ASP A 60 -12.36 -5.49 -2.20
C ASP A 60 -13.51 -6.37 -2.71
N ALA A 61 -14.41 -6.81 -1.84
CA ALA A 61 -15.49 -7.75 -2.20
C ALA A 61 -16.89 -7.12 -2.17
N LEU A 62 -17.16 -6.20 -1.23
CA LEU A 62 -18.48 -5.55 -1.11
C LEU A 62 -18.57 -4.22 -1.86
N ALA A 63 -17.51 -3.84 -2.58
CA ALA A 63 -17.45 -2.63 -3.42
C ALA A 63 -17.81 -1.32 -2.69
N SER A 64 -17.52 -1.21 -1.40
CA SER A 64 -17.80 -0.02 -0.59
C SER A 64 -17.20 1.26 -1.20
N ASP A 65 -17.99 2.33 -1.19
CA ASP A 65 -17.57 3.68 -1.60
C ASP A 65 -16.90 4.49 -0.47
N ASP A 66 -16.80 3.91 0.74
CA ASP A 66 -16.33 4.60 1.95
C ASP A 66 -14.82 4.50 2.18
N CYS A 67 -14.10 3.80 1.31
CA CYS A 67 -12.64 3.75 1.29
C CYS A 67 -12.14 3.65 -0.15
N ASP A 68 -10.82 3.77 -0.33
CA ASP A 68 -10.16 3.63 -1.62
C ASP A 68 -9.62 2.21 -1.89
N CYS A 69 -9.75 1.26 -0.97
CA CYS A 69 -9.10 -0.05 -1.07
C CYS A 69 -9.53 -0.84 -2.32
N GLY A 70 -10.84 -0.94 -2.59
CA GLY A 70 -11.36 -1.63 -3.78
C GLY A 70 -10.89 -0.96 -5.09
N PRO A 71 -11.11 0.36 -5.26
CA PRO A 71 -10.59 1.11 -6.40
C PRO A 71 -9.07 1.01 -6.59
N GLU A 72 -8.29 1.03 -5.50
CA GLU A 72 -6.83 0.86 -5.57
C GLU A 72 -6.46 -0.54 -6.06
N LEU A 73 -7.13 -1.59 -5.55
CA LEU A 73 -6.89 -2.96 -6.01
C LEU A 73 -7.23 -3.13 -7.49
N ASP A 74 -8.37 -2.60 -7.93
CA ASP A 74 -8.80 -2.67 -9.33
C ASP A 74 -7.82 -1.94 -10.27
N LEU A 75 -7.37 -0.75 -9.88
CA LEU A 75 -6.39 0.03 -10.66
C LEU A 75 -5.01 -0.64 -10.69
N ALA A 76 -4.55 -1.21 -9.57
CA ALA A 76 -3.29 -1.94 -9.53
C ALA A 76 -3.34 -3.17 -10.45
N MET A 77 -4.45 -3.90 -10.43
CA MET A 77 -4.66 -5.05 -11.30
C MET A 77 -4.76 -4.65 -12.78
N ASP A 78 -5.38 -3.51 -13.10
CA ASP A 78 -5.39 -2.98 -14.47
C ASP A 78 -3.96 -2.67 -14.95
N GLN A 79 -3.11 -2.08 -14.11
CA GLN A 79 -1.71 -1.80 -14.48
C GLN A 79 -0.88 -3.07 -14.68
N ILE A 80 -0.97 -4.04 -13.75
CA ILE A 80 -0.30 -5.35 -13.88
C ILE A 80 -0.76 -6.05 -15.18
N GLN A 81 -2.06 -6.03 -15.45
CA GLN A 81 -2.63 -6.63 -16.65
C GLN A 81 -2.19 -5.91 -17.93
N ASN A 82 -2.03 -4.59 -17.91
CA ASN A 82 -1.53 -3.82 -19.05
C ASN A 82 -0.05 -4.09 -19.36
N GLU A 83 0.76 -4.36 -18.34
CA GLU A 83 2.16 -4.75 -18.55
C GLU A 83 2.33 -6.23 -18.92
N GLY A 84 1.32 -7.05 -18.66
CA GLY A 84 1.35 -8.49 -18.92
C GLY A 84 2.12 -9.29 -17.86
N ALA A 85 2.84 -8.63 -16.95
CA ALA A 85 3.51 -9.25 -15.83
C ALA A 85 3.54 -8.37 -14.58
N GLY A 86 3.54 -8.99 -13.40
CA GLY A 86 3.66 -8.27 -12.12
C GLY A 86 3.28 -9.12 -10.93
N VAL A 87 3.36 -8.54 -9.74
CA VAL A 87 3.12 -9.24 -8.47
C VAL A 87 2.06 -8.52 -7.66
N LEU A 88 1.05 -9.27 -7.19
CA LEU A 88 0.15 -8.84 -6.12
C LEU A 88 0.48 -9.63 -4.85
N LEU A 89 0.91 -8.92 -3.82
CA LEU A 89 1.06 -9.45 -2.48
C LEU A 89 -0.17 -9.04 -1.66
N TYR A 90 -1.11 -9.96 -1.48
CA TYR A 90 -2.37 -9.75 -0.77
C TYR A 90 -2.25 -10.22 0.68
N LEU A 91 -2.14 -9.28 1.62
CA LEU A 91 -1.95 -9.55 3.05
C LEU A 91 -3.29 -9.64 3.76
N GLU A 92 -3.47 -10.66 4.61
CA GLU A 92 -4.67 -10.91 5.41
C GLU A 92 -4.77 -9.97 6.64
N GLN A 93 -4.55 -8.68 6.42
CA GLN A 93 -4.41 -7.65 7.45
C GLN A 93 -5.60 -6.68 7.47
N GLU A 94 -6.80 -7.23 7.67
CA GLU A 94 -8.03 -6.45 7.77
C GLU A 94 -7.99 -5.43 8.92
N GLY A 95 -8.61 -4.27 8.72
CA GLY A 95 -8.78 -3.28 9.78
C GLY A 95 -7.47 -2.76 10.37
N ARG A 96 -6.40 -2.67 9.56
CA ARG A 96 -5.02 -2.35 9.99
C ARG A 96 -4.43 -3.40 10.95
N GLY A 97 -4.73 -4.68 10.70
CA GLY A 97 -4.29 -5.81 11.52
C GLY A 97 -5.12 -6.04 12.79
N ALA A 98 -6.12 -5.20 13.06
CA ALA A 98 -7.03 -5.39 14.20
C ALA A 98 -8.24 -6.30 13.87
N GLY A 99 -8.42 -6.66 12.59
CA GLY A 99 -9.51 -7.51 12.13
C GLY A 99 -10.82 -6.78 11.84
N LEU A 100 -11.76 -7.51 11.22
CA LEU A 100 -13.00 -6.93 10.70
C LEU A 100 -13.93 -6.41 11.80
N THR A 101 -14.04 -7.14 12.92
CA THR A 101 -14.88 -6.72 14.05
C THR A 101 -14.38 -5.43 14.69
N ALA A 102 -13.07 -5.27 14.84
CA ALA A 102 -12.47 -4.04 15.34
C ALA A 102 -12.73 -2.86 14.38
N LYS A 103 -12.59 -3.10 13.07
CA LYS A 103 -12.95 -2.12 12.04
C LYS A 103 -14.41 -1.68 12.13
N ALA A 104 -15.34 -2.62 12.24
CA ALA A 104 -16.76 -2.31 12.37
C ALA A 104 -17.05 -1.47 13.63
N ARG A 105 -16.43 -1.79 14.77
CA ARG A 105 -16.55 -1.01 16.01
C ARG A 105 -15.99 0.41 15.84
N GLY A 106 -14.82 0.55 15.22
CA GLY A 106 -14.21 1.86 14.96
C GLY A 106 -15.04 2.72 14.01
N LEU A 107 -15.59 2.14 12.95
CA LEU A 107 -16.53 2.84 12.05
C LEU A 107 -17.79 3.28 12.80
N ARG A 108 -18.38 2.41 13.63
CA ARG A 108 -19.55 2.75 14.43
C ARG A 108 -19.26 3.89 15.41
N ALA A 109 -18.09 3.87 16.05
CA ALA A 109 -17.66 4.95 16.94
C ALA A 109 -17.52 6.28 16.19
N SER A 110 -16.87 6.26 15.01
CA SER A 110 -16.77 7.45 14.14
C SER A 110 -18.14 8.00 13.73
N GLU A 111 -19.13 7.15 13.46
CA GLU A 111 -20.49 7.60 13.15
C GLU A 111 -21.21 8.24 14.33
N LEU A 112 -20.89 7.81 15.56
CA LEU A 112 -21.48 8.34 16.79
C LEU A 112 -20.85 9.66 17.21
N THR A 113 -19.53 9.81 17.05
CA THR A 113 -18.79 10.97 17.57
C THR A 113 -18.47 12.01 16.49
N GLY A 114 -18.45 11.61 15.22
CA GLY A 114 -17.93 12.42 14.12
C GLY A 114 -16.40 12.38 13.99
N ASP A 115 -15.71 11.62 14.85
CA ASP A 115 -14.25 11.52 14.83
C ASP A 115 -13.74 10.64 13.68
N ASP A 116 -12.47 10.85 13.29
CA ASP A 116 -11.80 9.97 12.35
C ASP A 116 -11.50 8.59 12.97
N THR A 117 -11.24 7.61 12.10
CA THR A 117 -11.04 6.21 12.53
C THR A 117 -9.83 5.97 13.45
N PHE A 118 -8.77 6.80 13.40
CA PHE A 118 -7.64 6.68 14.33
C PHE A 118 -8.03 7.14 15.73
N THR A 119 -8.73 8.27 15.82
CA THR A 119 -9.27 8.78 17.08
C THR A 119 -10.28 7.79 17.68
N SER A 120 -11.20 7.26 16.88
CA SER A 120 -12.16 6.23 17.29
C SER A 120 -11.49 4.94 17.77
N TYR A 121 -10.41 4.49 17.11
CA TYR A 121 -9.65 3.32 17.55
C TYR A 121 -9.02 3.56 18.93
N ALA A 122 -8.42 4.74 19.14
CA ALA A 122 -7.82 5.10 20.43
C ALA A 122 -8.85 5.10 21.56
N GLN A 123 -10.05 5.65 21.34
CA GLN A 123 -11.16 5.63 22.31
C GLN A 123 -11.61 4.20 22.67
N LEU A 124 -11.52 3.27 21.72
CA LEU A 124 -11.85 1.85 21.90
C LEU A 124 -10.69 1.03 22.50
N GLY A 125 -9.55 1.64 22.79
CA GLY A 125 -8.33 0.93 23.24
C GLY A 125 -7.71 0.03 22.17
N LEU A 126 -8.00 0.30 20.89
CA LEU A 126 -7.48 -0.46 19.76
C LEU A 126 -6.15 0.14 19.27
N PRO A 127 -5.21 -0.70 18.78
CA PRO A 127 -3.96 -0.22 18.20
C PRO A 127 -4.23 0.57 16.91
N ALA A 128 -3.56 1.71 16.74
CA ALA A 128 -3.72 2.58 15.57
C ALA A 128 -3.39 1.85 14.25
N ASP A 129 -2.38 0.98 14.29
CA ASP A 129 -1.96 0.10 13.21
C ASP A 129 -1.15 -1.07 13.78
N SER A 130 -1.51 -2.31 13.45
CA SER A 130 -0.82 -3.53 13.88
C SER A 130 -0.22 -4.32 12.71
N ARG A 131 -0.19 -3.72 11.52
CA ARG A 131 0.32 -4.37 10.32
C ARG A 131 1.82 -4.58 10.41
N ASP A 132 2.25 -5.75 9.98
CA ASP A 132 3.66 -6.08 9.73
C ASP A 132 3.83 -6.48 8.26
N TYR A 133 4.65 -5.76 7.52
CA TYR A 133 4.93 -6.06 6.12
C TYR A 133 6.06 -7.08 5.94
N GLY A 134 6.86 -7.33 6.98
CA GLY A 134 8.05 -8.19 6.94
C GLY A 134 7.79 -9.59 6.38
N PRO A 135 6.75 -10.32 6.85
CA PRO A 135 6.39 -11.62 6.31
C PRO A 135 6.14 -11.63 4.81
N GLY A 136 5.41 -10.64 4.31
CA GLY A 136 5.11 -10.52 2.90
C GLY A 136 6.31 -10.06 2.06
N VAL A 137 7.12 -9.13 2.58
CA VAL A 137 8.38 -8.70 1.95
C VAL A 137 9.36 -9.87 1.81
N THR A 138 9.38 -10.78 2.79
CA THR A 138 10.19 -12.01 2.72
C THR A 138 9.82 -12.85 1.49
N GLN A 139 8.54 -12.92 1.14
CA GLN A 139 8.09 -13.63 -0.08
C GLN A 139 8.60 -12.93 -1.35
N LEU A 140 8.62 -11.60 -1.38
CA LEU A 140 9.17 -10.84 -2.51
C LEU A 140 10.68 -11.10 -2.68
N VAL A 141 11.43 -11.18 -1.59
CA VAL A 141 12.86 -11.52 -1.62
C VAL A 141 13.08 -12.93 -2.19
N GLN A 142 12.20 -13.88 -1.84
CA GLN A 142 12.28 -15.26 -2.34
C GLN A 142 12.02 -15.39 -3.85
N LEU A 143 11.35 -14.41 -4.47
CA LEU A 143 11.24 -14.32 -5.93
C LEU A 143 12.57 -13.95 -6.62
N GLY A 144 13.59 -13.54 -5.86
CA GLY A 144 14.90 -13.16 -6.40
C GLY A 144 14.95 -11.75 -7.01
N LEU A 145 13.92 -10.92 -6.77
CA LEU A 145 13.87 -9.55 -7.28
C LEU A 145 14.84 -8.64 -6.52
N THR A 146 15.67 -7.90 -7.25
CA THR A 146 16.58 -6.90 -6.68
C THR A 146 16.06 -5.48 -6.85
N ARG A 147 15.15 -5.27 -7.81
CA ARG A 147 14.50 -3.99 -8.10
C ARG A 147 13.02 -4.19 -8.37
N ILE A 148 12.18 -3.27 -7.92
CA ILE A 148 10.74 -3.27 -8.20
C ILE A 148 10.20 -1.87 -8.49
N ARG A 149 9.06 -1.81 -9.20
CA ARG A 149 8.19 -0.63 -9.28
C ARG A 149 6.98 -0.85 -8.39
N LEU A 150 6.97 -0.20 -7.22
CA LEU A 150 5.96 -0.43 -6.17
C LEU A 150 4.79 0.54 -6.29
N LEU A 151 3.59 0.00 -6.51
CA LEU A 151 2.32 0.73 -6.57
C LEU A 151 1.81 1.07 -5.15
N THR A 152 2.23 2.20 -4.60
CA THR A 152 1.90 2.60 -3.22
C THR A 152 1.88 4.13 -3.02
N ASN A 153 0.98 4.59 -2.15
CA ASN A 153 1.07 5.92 -1.52
C ASN A 153 1.49 5.83 -0.05
N ASN A 154 1.68 4.62 0.49
CA ASN A 154 2.13 4.40 1.87
C ASN A 154 3.67 4.32 1.91
N PRO A 155 4.36 5.29 2.54
CA PRO A 155 5.82 5.25 2.72
C PRO A 155 6.30 4.00 3.45
N GLU A 156 5.56 3.53 4.46
CA GLU A 156 5.97 2.39 5.29
C GLU A 156 6.09 1.09 4.49
N LYS A 157 5.27 0.92 3.44
CA LYS A 157 5.40 -0.22 2.52
C LYS A 157 6.68 -0.14 1.69
N ALA A 158 7.04 1.06 1.23
CA ALA A 158 8.27 1.28 0.47
C ALA A 158 9.50 1.08 1.36
N GLU A 159 9.47 1.60 2.59
CA GLU A 159 10.53 1.44 3.59
C GLU A 159 10.71 -0.03 3.97
N ALA A 160 9.63 -0.78 4.23
CA ALA A 160 9.71 -2.20 4.55
C ALA A 160 10.40 -3.01 3.44
N VAL A 161 10.10 -2.71 2.17
CA VAL A 161 10.76 -3.38 1.03
C VAL A 161 12.22 -2.95 0.89
N ARG A 162 12.52 -1.66 1.04
CA ARG A 162 13.91 -1.14 0.99
C ARG A 162 14.78 -1.73 2.08
N ALA A 163 14.24 -1.89 3.30
CA ALA A 163 14.93 -2.49 4.43
C ALA A 163 15.31 -3.96 4.18
N ALA A 164 14.61 -4.65 3.27
CA ALA A 164 14.96 -5.99 2.83
C ALA A 164 15.98 -6.03 1.68
N GLY A 165 16.55 -4.89 1.28
CA GLY A 165 17.60 -4.80 0.27
C GLY A 165 17.11 -4.70 -1.18
N ILE A 166 15.81 -4.53 -1.41
CA ILE A 166 15.24 -4.36 -2.75
C ILE A 166 15.19 -2.87 -3.11
N HIS A 167 15.71 -2.51 -4.29
CA HIS A 167 15.60 -1.15 -4.81
C HIS A 167 14.15 -0.84 -5.23
N VAL A 168 13.53 0.16 -4.61
CA VAL A 168 12.12 0.54 -4.86
C VAL A 168 12.00 1.84 -5.63
N VAL A 169 11.46 1.75 -6.85
CA VAL A 169 10.86 2.90 -7.55
C VAL A 169 9.39 2.99 -7.15
N VAL A 170 8.99 4.09 -6.52
CA VAL A 170 7.59 4.29 -6.11
C VAL A 170 6.79 4.78 -7.30
N LEU A 171 5.67 4.10 -7.57
CA LEU A 171 4.62 4.56 -8.48
C LEU A 171 3.37 4.92 -7.66
N PRO A 172 2.95 6.19 -7.64
CA PRO A 172 1.74 6.59 -6.93
C PRO A 172 0.50 5.86 -7.45
N LEU A 173 -0.42 5.53 -6.55
CA LEU A 173 -1.65 4.83 -6.88
C LEU A 173 -2.85 5.61 -6.33
N ALA A 174 -3.17 6.75 -6.94
CA ALA A 174 -4.25 7.59 -6.47
C ALA A 174 -5.59 7.16 -7.06
N THR A 175 -6.64 7.21 -6.26
CA THR A 175 -8.02 6.97 -6.69
C THR A 175 -8.90 8.12 -6.27
N ARG A 176 -10.08 8.25 -6.89
CA ARG A 176 -11.03 9.29 -6.51
C ARG A 176 -11.81 8.88 -5.27
N ALA A 177 -11.93 9.78 -4.30
CA ALA A 177 -12.86 9.60 -3.19
C ALA A 177 -14.31 9.55 -3.69
N ARG A 178 -15.00 8.43 -3.44
CA ARG A 178 -16.37 8.18 -3.95
C ARG A 178 -17.48 8.60 -2.97
N SER A 179 -17.17 8.79 -1.69
CA SER A 179 -18.09 9.31 -0.68
C SER A 179 -17.45 10.37 0.21
N ALA A 180 -18.25 11.06 1.02
CA ALA A 180 -17.72 11.96 2.06
C ALA A 180 -16.89 11.19 3.10
N ARG A 181 -17.31 9.97 3.46
CA ARG A 181 -16.56 9.09 4.37
C ARG A 181 -15.23 8.67 3.76
N ALA A 182 -15.17 8.38 2.46
CA ALA A 182 -13.89 8.12 1.79
C ALA A 182 -12.96 9.34 1.83
N ARG A 183 -13.48 10.56 1.65
CA ARG A 183 -12.66 11.79 1.78
C ARG A 183 -12.05 11.89 3.17
N SER A 184 -12.88 11.80 4.21
CA SER A 184 -12.41 11.83 5.61
C SER A 184 -11.40 10.71 5.91
N TYR A 185 -11.63 9.50 5.38
CA TYR A 185 -10.72 8.38 5.51
C TYR A 185 -9.34 8.65 4.88
N LEU A 186 -9.31 9.20 3.67
CA LEU A 186 -8.07 9.56 2.97
C LEU A 186 -7.32 10.68 3.69
N ASP A 187 -8.02 11.71 4.16
CA ASP A 187 -7.44 12.78 4.96
C ASP A 187 -6.83 12.26 6.26
N ALA A 188 -7.51 11.34 6.95
CA ALA A 188 -6.98 10.71 8.14
C ALA A 188 -5.70 9.90 7.84
N LYS A 189 -5.65 9.14 6.73
CA LYS A 189 -4.41 8.45 6.32
C LYS A 189 -3.26 9.42 6.08
N ARG A 190 -3.53 10.58 5.45
CA ARG A 190 -2.53 11.64 5.22
C ARG A 190 -2.01 12.20 6.54
N GLN A 191 -2.91 12.59 7.44
CA GLN A 191 -2.57 13.26 8.69
C GLN A 191 -1.86 12.32 9.67
N HIS A 192 -2.36 11.10 9.85
CA HIS A 192 -1.84 10.18 10.86
C HIS A 192 -0.69 9.31 10.37
N ARG A 193 -0.64 8.97 9.06
CA ARG A 193 0.31 8.00 8.49
C ARG A 193 1.09 8.54 7.31
N LYS A 194 1.13 9.86 7.12
CA LYS A 194 1.97 10.57 6.13
C LYS A 194 1.89 9.99 4.72
N HIS A 195 0.73 9.44 4.34
CA HIS A 195 0.55 8.91 2.99
C HIS A 195 0.77 10.01 1.96
N TRP A 196 1.45 9.67 0.87
CA TRP A 196 1.80 10.57 -0.22
C TRP A 196 0.60 10.89 -1.09
N PHE A 197 -0.23 11.80 -0.61
CA PHE A 197 -1.28 12.44 -1.38
C PHE A 197 -0.86 13.87 -1.68
N ALA A 198 -0.97 14.32 -2.93
CA ALA A 198 -0.65 15.71 -3.29
C ALA A 198 -1.55 16.67 -2.48
N ALA A 199 -0.96 17.72 -1.88
CA ALA A 199 -1.68 18.65 -1.01
C ALA A 199 -2.73 19.48 -1.77
N ASP A 200 -2.44 19.86 -3.01
CA ASP A 200 -3.28 20.71 -3.87
C ASP A 200 -4.05 19.93 -4.94
N ALA A 201 -3.70 18.65 -5.11
CA ALA A 201 -4.37 17.68 -5.98
C ALA A 201 -4.73 16.44 -5.16
N GLY A 202 -5.36 16.64 -4.01
CA GLY A 202 -5.77 15.52 -3.18
C GLY A 202 -6.59 14.51 -4.01
N PRO A 203 -6.69 13.25 -3.58
CA PRO A 203 -7.48 12.22 -4.28
C PRO A 203 -8.98 12.59 -4.45
N TRP A 204 -9.41 13.73 -3.92
CA TRP A 204 -10.72 14.33 -4.07
C TRP A 204 -10.81 15.38 -5.19
N ALA A 205 -9.69 15.77 -5.80
CA ALA A 205 -9.66 16.72 -6.91
C ALA A 205 -10.33 16.11 -8.15
N PRO A 206 -11.20 16.85 -8.86
CA PRO A 206 -11.72 16.40 -10.14
C PRO A 206 -10.54 16.31 -11.11
N THR A 207 -10.23 15.11 -11.62
CA THR A 207 -9.14 14.94 -12.58
C THR A 207 -9.36 15.86 -13.77
N LEU A 208 -8.32 16.62 -14.14
CA LEU A 208 -8.18 17.24 -15.46
C LEU A 208 -8.30 16.13 -16.50
N ALA A 209 -9.51 15.95 -17.02
CA ALA A 209 -9.75 15.19 -18.22
C ALA A 209 -9.32 16.05 -19.41
N SER A 210 -8.09 15.88 -19.88
CA SER A 210 -7.74 16.07 -21.29
C SER A 210 -6.50 15.24 -21.62
N PRO A 211 -6.51 14.50 -22.75
CA PRO A 211 -5.46 13.55 -23.13
C PRO A 211 -4.11 14.17 -23.54
N GLU A 212 -3.91 15.47 -23.35
CA GLU A 212 -2.66 16.18 -23.69
C GLU A 212 -1.93 16.78 -22.47
N SER A 213 -2.32 16.42 -21.25
CA SER A 213 -1.63 16.87 -20.04
C SER A 213 -0.35 16.06 -19.83
N THR A 214 0.76 16.55 -20.38
CA THR A 214 2.11 16.14 -19.96
C THR A 214 2.25 16.45 -18.48
N LEU A 215 2.15 15.43 -17.63
CA LEU A 215 2.44 15.53 -16.20
C LEU A 215 3.91 15.91 -16.03
N VAL A 216 4.18 17.20 -15.86
CA VAL A 216 5.41 17.64 -15.21
C VAL A 216 5.20 17.43 -13.72
N MET A 217 5.64 16.27 -13.22
CA MET A 217 5.76 16.04 -11.78
C MET A 217 6.84 16.97 -11.21
N PRO A 218 6.71 17.47 -9.96
CA PRO A 218 7.83 18.08 -9.29
C PRO A 218 8.95 17.04 -9.16
N VAL A 219 10.16 17.46 -9.50
CA VAL A 219 11.38 16.68 -9.31
C VAL A 219 11.46 16.32 -7.82
N LEU A 220 11.38 15.02 -7.52
CA LEU A 220 11.73 14.50 -6.20
C LEU A 220 13.19 14.88 -5.95
N PRO A 221 13.55 15.50 -4.81
CA PRO A 221 14.95 15.77 -4.51
C PRO A 221 15.71 14.45 -4.50
N ASP A 222 16.77 14.42 -5.31
CA ASP A 222 17.75 13.36 -5.38
C ASP A 222 18.47 13.25 -4.02
N ASP A 223 18.53 12.07 -3.43
CA ASP A 223 19.17 11.80 -2.11
C ASP A 223 20.72 11.83 -2.21
N SER A 224 21.28 12.67 -3.09
CA SER A 224 22.71 12.84 -3.33
C SER A 224 23.32 14.02 -2.56
N GLY A 225 22.72 14.45 -1.44
CA GLY A 225 23.12 15.69 -0.76
C GLY A 225 22.93 15.81 0.76
N TRP A 226 22.65 14.73 1.49
CA TRP A 226 22.68 14.80 2.96
C TRP A 226 24.12 14.91 3.45
N SER A 227 24.54 16.12 3.83
CA SER A 227 25.66 16.36 4.75
C SER A 227 25.08 16.84 6.07
N GLU A 228 25.40 16.14 7.16
CA GLU A 228 24.97 16.50 8.51
C GLU A 228 25.42 17.93 8.87
N PRO A 229 24.53 18.78 9.40
CA PRO A 229 24.98 20.04 9.98
C PRO A 229 25.66 19.79 11.33
N ALA A 230 26.89 20.31 11.47
CA ALA A 230 27.68 20.24 12.68
C ALA A 230 26.94 20.84 13.90
N GLU A 231 26.99 20.14 15.04
CA GLU A 231 26.45 20.60 16.31
C GLU A 231 27.13 21.90 16.80
N GLU A 232 26.36 22.96 16.99
CA GLU A 232 26.81 24.14 17.74
C GLU A 232 26.66 23.92 19.26
N PRO A 233 27.65 24.34 20.08
CA PRO A 233 27.63 24.12 21.52
C PRO A 233 26.61 25.03 22.22
N ARG A 234 25.63 24.41 22.90
CA ARG A 234 24.61 25.09 23.73
C ARG A 234 25.26 25.94 24.83
N LYS A 235 25.15 27.26 24.72
CA LYS A 235 25.52 28.22 25.79
C LYS A 235 24.56 28.09 26.98
N ARG A 236 25.11 27.80 28.16
CA ARG A 236 24.41 27.81 29.46
C ARG A 236 23.91 29.23 29.79
N ARG A 237 22.59 29.41 29.92
CA ARG A 237 22.01 30.62 30.52
C ARG A 237 22.15 30.56 32.04
N ARG A 238 22.82 31.55 32.62
CA ARG A 238 22.81 31.81 34.07
C ARG A 238 21.47 32.46 34.44
N LEU A 239 20.79 31.86 35.42
CA LEU A 239 19.64 32.46 36.10
C LEU A 239 20.10 33.63 36.97
N ARG A 240 19.41 34.76 36.87
CA ARG A 240 19.26 35.77 37.92
C ARG A 240 17.77 36.06 38.05
#